data_AF-A0A356IQM3-F1
#
_entry.id   AF-A0A356IQM3-F1
#
_cell.length_a   1.000
_cell.length_b   1.000
_cell.length_c   1.000
_cell.angle_alpha   90.00
_cell.angle_beta   90.00
_cell.angle_gamma   90.00
#
_symmetry.space_group_name_H-M   'P 1'
#
loop_
_entity.id
_entity.type
_entity.pdbx_description
1 polymer ?
#
loop_
_entity_poly.entity_id
_entity_poly.type
_entity_poly.pdbx_seq_one_letter_code
_entity_poly.pdbx_strand_id
1 'polypeptide(L)'
;MHVASLYIHPVKSLGGLPVAVSAIDRFGLRWDRRWMVVDEAGKFLTQRQLPAMALIRVSLDQGRVTLTAAQGEAMVFDVVD
;
A
#
# COMPACT_ATOMS: atom_id res chain seq x y z
N MET A 1 -0.51 16.47 -23.49
CA MET A 1 0.02 15.68 -22.36
C MET A 1 -1.15 15.00 -21.67
N HIS A 2 -1.12 13.69 -21.49
CA HIS A 2 -2.18 12.92 -20.81
C HIS A 2 -1.56 11.95 -19.79
N VAL A 3 -2.27 11.63 -18.71
CA VAL A 3 -1.85 10.62 -17.74
C VAL A 3 -2.17 9.24 -18.33
N ALA A 4 -1.15 8.40 -18.53
CA ALA A 4 -1.33 7.06 -19.09
C ALA A 4 -1.82 6.04 -18.06
N SER A 5 -1.40 6.18 -16.79
CA SER A 5 -1.84 5.34 -15.68
C SER A 5 -1.57 6.04 -14.35
N LEU A 6 -2.32 5.64 -13.32
CA LEU A 6 -2.19 6.16 -11.96
C LEU A 6 -2.12 5.00 -10.97
N TYR A 7 -1.18 5.09 -10.04
CA TYR A 7 -0.97 4.09 -9.00
C TYR A 7 -0.82 4.79 -7.66
N ILE A 8 -1.33 4.14 -6.62
CA ILE A 8 -1.03 4.47 -5.24
C ILE A 8 -0.36 3.28 -4.56
N HIS A 9 0.40 3.53 -3.50
CA HIS A 9 1.05 2.53 -2.68
C HIS A 9 0.57 2.69 -1.23
N PRO A 10 -0.59 2.12 -0.85
CA PRO A 10 -1.18 2.43 0.44
C PRO A 10 -0.27 2.07 1.63
N VAL A 11 0.43 0.95 1.50
CA VAL A 11 1.50 0.56 2.42
C VAL A 11 2.85 0.73 1.73
N LYS A 12 3.77 1.41 2.40
CA LYS A 12 5.14 1.64 1.92
C LYS A 12 5.81 0.31 1.54
N SER A 13 6.50 0.31 0.40
CA SER A 13 7.32 -0.80 -0.10
C SER A 13 6.56 -2.07 -0.52
N LEU A 14 5.23 -2.05 -0.53
CA LEU A 14 4.41 -3.15 -1.06
C LEU A 14 3.97 -2.88 -2.52
N GLY A 15 3.23 -3.82 -3.10
CA GLY A 15 2.70 -3.72 -4.46
C GLY A 15 1.86 -2.46 -4.69
N GLY A 16 2.01 -1.86 -5.87
CA GLY A 16 1.21 -0.71 -6.29
C GLY A 16 -0.23 -1.12 -6.62
N LEU A 17 -1.17 -0.29 -6.20
CA LEU A 17 -2.59 -0.43 -6.49
C LEU A 17 -2.96 0.51 -7.65
N PRO A 18 -3.32 -0.01 -8.84
CA PRO A 18 -3.80 0.83 -9.93
C PRO A 18 -5.13 1.48 -9.56
N VAL A 19 -5.29 2.76 -9.90
CA VAL A 19 -6.53 3.50 -9.69
C VAL A 19 -6.89 4.29 -10.94
N ALA A 20 -8.18 4.40 -11.24
CA ALA A 20 -8.66 5.23 -12.36
C ALA A 20 -8.64 6.73 -12.01
N VAL A 21 -8.85 7.05 -10.73
CA VAL A 21 -8.91 8.41 -10.19
C VAL A 21 -8.43 8.38 -8.74
N SER A 22 -7.86 9.48 -8.26
CA SER A 22 -7.60 9.69 -6.84
C SER A 22 -7.79 11.16 -6.50
N ALA A 23 -8.40 11.42 -5.34
CA ALA A 23 -8.40 12.77 -4.78
C ALA A 23 -6.97 13.15 -4.36
N ILE A 24 -6.69 14.45 -4.30
CA ILE A 24 -5.44 14.96 -3.75
C ILE A 24 -5.76 15.63 -2.42
N ASP A 25 -5.04 15.25 -1.37
CA ASP A 25 -5.05 15.92 -0.08
C ASP A 25 -3.68 16.54 0.22
N ARG A 26 -3.53 17.11 1.43
CA ARG A 26 -2.31 17.82 1.83
C ARG A 26 -1.03 16.97 1.82
N PHE A 27 -1.16 15.65 1.71
CA PHE A 27 -0.04 14.71 1.66
C PHE A 27 0.16 14.06 0.28
N GLY A 28 -0.63 14.43 -0.73
CA GLY A 28 -0.54 13.87 -2.09
C GLY A 28 -1.80 13.12 -2.49
N LEU A 29 -1.64 12.10 -3.34
CA LEU A 29 -2.77 11.24 -3.74
C LEU A 29 -3.37 10.60 -2.49
N ARG A 30 -4.70 10.66 -2.36
CA ARG A 30 -5.42 10.06 -1.24
C ARG A 30 -5.05 8.59 -1.15
N TRP A 31 -4.82 8.16 0.09
CA TRP A 31 -4.33 6.82 0.45
C TRP A 31 -2.89 6.47 0.05
N ASP A 32 -2.12 7.32 -0.64
CA ASP A 32 -0.74 6.99 -0.95
C ASP A 32 0.16 7.05 0.30
N ARG A 33 0.90 5.96 0.55
CA ARG A 33 1.91 5.81 1.61
C ARG A 33 1.43 6.20 3.01
N ARG A 34 0.21 5.79 3.37
CA ARG A 34 -0.38 6.05 4.70
C ARG A 34 0.14 5.11 5.79
N TRP A 35 0.56 3.91 5.40
CA TRP A 35 1.03 2.90 6.35
C TRP A 35 2.41 2.37 5.98
N MET A 36 3.05 1.73 6.94
CA MET A 36 4.39 1.16 6.80
C MET A 36 4.50 -0.09 7.68
N VAL A 37 5.18 -1.11 7.16
CA VAL A 37 5.52 -2.30 7.95
C VAL A 37 6.75 -1.99 8.81
N VAL A 38 6.66 -2.34 10.08
CA VAL A 38 7.75 -2.26 11.05
C VAL A 38 7.99 -3.63 11.67
N ASP A 39 9.20 -3.87 12.16
CA ASP A 39 9.48 -5.00 13.03
C ASP A 39 9.00 -4.74 14.48
N GLU A 40 9.23 -5.70 15.36
CA GLU A 40 8.85 -5.64 16.78
C GLU A 40 9.53 -4.49 17.54
N ALA A 41 10.68 -4.01 17.06
CA ALA A 41 11.39 -2.86 17.61
C ALA A 41 10.93 -1.52 17.01
N GLY A 42 9.92 -1.54 16.14
CA GLY A 42 9.41 -0.34 15.45
C GLY A 42 10.31 0.13 14.31
N LYS A 43 11.31 -0.66 13.90
CA LYS A 43 12.18 -0.31 12.78
C LYS A 43 11.47 -0.60 11.47
N PHE A 44 11.49 0.38 10.57
CA PHE A 44 10.86 0.24 9.27
C PHE A 44 11.52 -0.84 8.41
N LEU A 45 10.68 -1.63 7.75
CA LEU A 45 11.09 -2.57 6.72
C LEU A 45 10.95 -1.94 5.34
N THR A 46 11.89 -2.24 4.43
CA THR A 46 11.88 -1.72 3.06
C THR A 46 12.08 -2.84 2.05
N GLN A 47 11.60 -2.60 0.83
CA GLN A 47 11.83 -3.48 -0.31
C GLN A 47 13.33 -3.67 -0.63
N ARG A 48 14.20 -2.71 -0.30
CA ARG A 48 15.65 -2.87 -0.50
C ARG A 48 16.27 -3.89 0.46
N GLN A 49 15.72 -4.02 1.66
CA GLN A 49 16.13 -5.01 2.64
C GLN A 49 15.44 -6.36 2.37
N LEU A 50 14.16 -6.32 2.01
CA LEU A 50 13.30 -7.48 1.79
C LEU A 50 12.60 -7.38 0.42
N PRO A 51 13.24 -7.80 -0.69
CA PRO A 51 12.67 -7.68 -2.03
C PRO A 51 11.30 -8.38 -2.18
N ALA A 52 11.05 -9.44 -1.40
CA ALA A 52 9.78 -10.17 -1.38
C ALA A 52 8.58 -9.30 -1.00
N MET A 53 8.79 -8.17 -0.31
CA MET A 53 7.72 -7.20 0.00
C MET A 53 6.97 -6.72 -1.25
N ALA A 54 7.65 -6.65 -2.40
CA ALA A 54 7.04 -6.25 -3.67
C ALA A 54 5.94 -7.19 -4.16
N LEU A 55 5.96 -8.45 -3.69
CA LEU A 55 4.99 -9.48 -4.08
C LEU A 55 3.70 -9.42 -3.25
N ILE A 56 3.69 -8.65 -2.15
CA ILE A 56 2.50 -8.48 -1.33
C ILE A 56 1.56 -7.53 -2.05
N ARG A 57 0.38 -8.05 -2.39
CA ARG A 57 -0.69 -7.28 -3.04
C ARG A 57 -1.46 -6.51 -1.98
N VAL A 58 -1.87 -5.29 -2.32
CA VAL A 58 -2.63 -4.41 -1.43
C VAL A 58 -3.97 -4.11 -2.09
N SER A 59 -5.06 -4.22 -1.34
CA SER A 59 -6.36 -3.67 -1.72
C SER A 59 -6.93 -2.79 -0.62
N LEU A 60 -7.81 -1.86 -1.04
CA LEU A 60 -8.54 -0.95 -0.17
C LEU A 60 -10.03 -1.14 -0.43
N ASP A 61 -10.79 -1.44 0.62
CA ASP A 61 -12.25 -1.51 0.54
C ASP A 61 -12.89 -1.13 1.87
N GLN A 62 -13.94 -0.29 1.84
CA GLN A 62 -14.75 0.07 3.02
C GLN A 62 -13.96 0.40 4.30
N GLY A 63 -12.87 1.18 4.19
CA GLY A 63 -12.05 1.53 5.36
C GLY A 63 -11.18 0.38 5.86
N ARG A 64 -10.87 -0.60 5.01
CA ARG A 64 -9.97 -1.72 5.30
C ARG A 64 -8.84 -1.77 4.31
N VAL A 65 -7.67 -2.15 4.81
CA VAL A 65 -6.51 -2.56 4.02
C VAL A 65 -6.43 -4.08 4.08
N THR A 66 -6.42 -4.73 2.92
CA THR A 66 -6.12 -6.17 2.82
C THR A 66 -4.74 -6.34 2.20
N LEU A 67 -3.89 -7.10 2.89
CA LEU A 67 -2.57 -7.51 2.42
C LEU A 67 -2.61 -8.98 2.04
N THR A 68 -2.33 -9.30 0.78
CA THR A 68 -2.31 -10.67 0.29
C THR A 68 -0.89 -11.07 -0.06
N ALA A 69 -0.36 -12.08 0.63
CA ALA A 69 0.93 -12.67 0.36
C ALA A 69 0.95 -13.32 -1.03
N ALA A 70 2.15 -13.57 -1.56
CA ALA A 70 2.32 -14.18 -2.88
C ALA A 70 1.64 -15.56 -2.99
N GLN A 71 1.52 -16.28 -1.87
CA GLN A 71 0.90 -17.60 -1.76
C GLN A 71 -0.62 -17.55 -1.60
N GLY A 72 -1.22 -16.36 -1.47
CA GLY A 72 -2.67 -16.15 -1.37
C GLY A 72 -3.21 -15.97 0.05
N GLU A 73 -2.38 -16.13 1.09
CA GLU A 73 -2.78 -15.80 2.46
C GLU A 73 -3.07 -14.30 2.59
N ALA A 74 -4.16 -13.95 3.28
CA ALA A 74 -4.62 -12.58 3.41
C ALA A 74 -4.75 -12.15 4.88
N MET A 75 -4.30 -10.92 5.16
CA MET A 75 -4.53 -10.23 6.43
C MET A 75 -5.33 -8.96 6.19
N VAL A 76 -6.30 -8.69 7.05
CA VAL A 76 -7.20 -7.54 6.95
C VAL A 76 -7.00 -6.63 8.15
N PHE A 77 -6.88 -5.33 7.88
CA PHE A 77 -6.72 -4.29 8.89
C PHE A 77 -7.80 -3.24 8.71
N ASP A 78 -8.56 -2.95 9.76
CA ASP A 78 -9.42 -1.78 9.78
C ASP A 78 -8.54 -0.53 9.88
N VAL A 79 -8.82 0.47 9.03
CA VAL A 79 -8.04 1.70 8.95
C VAL A 79 -8.96 2.92 9.01
N VAL A 80 -8.45 3.97 9.63
CA VAL A 80 -9.15 5.27 9.73
C VAL A 80 -8.54 6.22 8.71
N ASP A 81 -9.38 7.05 8.08
CA ASP A 81 -8.95 8.18 7.22
C ASP A 81 -8.28 9.28 8.05
#